data_AF-A0A256GAJ3-F1
#
_entry.id   AF-A0A256GAJ3-F1
#
_cell.length_a   1.000
_cell.length_b   1.000
_cell.length_c   1.000
_cell.angle_alpha   90.00
_cell.angle_beta   90.00
_cell.angle_gamma   90.00
#
_symmetry.space_group_name_H-M   'P 1'
#
loop_
_entity.id
_entity.type
_entity.pdbx_description
1 polymer ?
#
loop_
_entity_poly.entity_id
_entity_poly.type
_entity_poly.pdbx_seq_one_letter_code
_entity_poly.pdbx_strand_id
1 'polypeptide(L)'
;MRRKTGLLMQGDKPVGGRWNFDSENRKPAEPDLLRPKHIQLPPDAITMEIVDLVGKLFSDNFGKLENFGFAVTRSDAIKVLDGFMSDFLPNFGETQDAMLQYDPWLNHSLLSFYINIGFLNGIEVCRTAERAYREGSAPLNAVEGFIRQIIGWREYMRGIYWLAGPDYVESNFIGNTLALPAFYWSGETEMNCLSKVITETIKHAYAHHIQRLMITDNFALLAGIDPKQIHHWYLEVYADAYEWVELPNVI
;
A
#
# COMPACT_ATOMS: atom_id res chain seq x y z
N MET A 1 3.22 14.60 -14.49
CA MET A 1 3.95 13.36 -14.82
C MET A 1 3.48 12.67 -16.10
N ARG A 2 2.18 12.42 -16.31
CA ARG A 2 1.63 11.81 -17.56
C ARG A 2 2.24 12.34 -18.87
N ARG A 3 2.24 13.67 -19.08
CA ARG A 3 2.85 14.29 -20.29
C ARG A 3 4.34 13.98 -20.44
N LYS A 4 5.09 13.95 -19.33
CA LYS A 4 6.54 13.67 -19.30
C LYS A 4 6.84 12.21 -19.65
N THR A 5 5.99 11.28 -19.22
CA THR A 5 6.21 9.84 -19.39
C THR A 5 5.55 9.27 -20.65
N GLY A 6 4.54 9.94 -21.19
CA GLY A 6 3.72 9.46 -22.30
C GLY A 6 2.68 8.40 -21.91
N LEU A 7 2.60 8.03 -20.62
CA LEU A 7 1.66 7.00 -20.14
C LEU A 7 0.20 7.46 -20.30
N LEU A 8 -0.63 6.64 -20.95
CA LEU A 8 -2.04 6.91 -21.23
C LEU A 8 -2.25 8.27 -21.93
N MET A 9 -1.41 8.55 -22.93
CA MET A 9 -1.48 9.76 -23.77
C MET A 9 -1.75 9.39 -25.24
N GLN A 10 -2.53 10.23 -25.92
CA GLN A 10 -2.74 10.25 -27.38
C GLN A 10 -2.24 11.60 -27.90
N GLY A 11 -0.96 11.64 -28.28
CA GLY A 11 -0.26 12.91 -28.49
C GLY A 11 -0.31 13.75 -27.21
N ASP A 12 -0.84 14.96 -27.30
CA ASP A 12 -0.93 15.89 -26.17
C ASP A 12 -2.18 15.71 -25.28
N LYS A 13 -3.11 14.82 -25.67
CA LYS A 13 -4.38 14.60 -24.96
C LYS A 13 -4.35 13.31 -24.15
N PRO A 14 -5.03 13.23 -23.00
CA PRO A 14 -5.14 11.98 -22.27
C PRO A 14 -6.02 10.98 -23.03
N VAL A 15 -5.66 9.70 -22.97
CA VAL A 15 -6.52 8.60 -23.40
C VAL A 15 -7.89 8.71 -22.69
N GLY A 16 -8.98 8.51 -23.44
CA GLY A 16 -10.35 8.62 -22.91
C GLY A 16 -10.83 10.05 -22.65
N GLY A 17 -10.05 11.07 -23.05
CA GLY A 17 -10.47 12.48 -23.02
C GLY A 17 -10.52 13.13 -21.63
N ARG A 18 -10.24 12.37 -20.56
CA ARG A 18 -10.20 12.84 -19.17
C ARG A 18 -8.87 12.44 -18.53
N TRP A 19 -8.39 13.26 -17.60
CA TRP A 19 -7.15 12.98 -16.87
C TRP A 19 -7.34 11.93 -15.77
N ASN A 20 -8.52 11.90 -15.16
CA ASN A 20 -8.81 11.18 -13.92
C ASN A 20 -10.19 10.50 -14.01
N PHE A 21 -10.24 9.23 -13.59
CA PHE A 21 -11.45 8.39 -13.55
C PHE A 21 -11.84 7.95 -12.11
N ASP A 22 -11.32 8.62 -11.08
CA ASP A 22 -11.51 8.28 -9.65
C ASP A 22 -12.97 8.10 -9.22
N SER A 23 -13.88 8.90 -9.77
CA SER A 23 -15.31 8.81 -9.44
C SER A 23 -15.94 7.47 -9.85
N GLU A 24 -15.29 6.72 -10.74
CA GLU A 24 -15.73 5.40 -11.20
C GLU A 24 -15.19 4.25 -10.32
N ASN A 25 -14.36 4.56 -9.32
CA ASN A 25 -13.61 3.59 -8.50
C ASN A 25 -14.16 3.42 -7.07
N ARG A 26 -15.41 3.77 -6.81
CA ARG A 26 -15.97 3.84 -5.44
C ARG A 26 -17.16 2.92 -5.22
N LYS A 27 -17.15 1.75 -5.85
CA LYS A 27 -18.22 0.77 -5.61
C LYS A 27 -17.93 -0.02 -4.32
N PRO A 28 -18.98 -0.43 -3.59
CA PRO A 28 -18.79 -1.40 -2.52
C PRO A 28 -18.29 -2.73 -3.11
N ALA A 29 -17.46 -3.45 -2.35
CA ALA A 29 -17.08 -4.82 -2.70
C ALA A 29 -17.97 -5.82 -1.96
N GLU A 30 -18.24 -6.95 -2.61
CA GLU A 30 -18.88 -8.11 -2.00
C GLU A 30 -17.84 -9.21 -1.76
N PRO A 31 -18.03 -10.08 -0.73
CA PRO A 31 -17.25 -11.30 -0.58
C PRO A 31 -17.34 -12.15 -1.84
N ASP A 32 -16.18 -12.48 -2.41
CA ASP A 32 -16.07 -13.29 -3.62
C ASP A 32 -15.11 -14.45 -3.38
N LEU A 33 -15.68 -15.64 -3.21
CA LEU A 33 -14.89 -16.87 -3.00
C LEU A 33 -14.14 -17.31 -4.26
N LEU A 34 -14.49 -16.76 -5.43
CA LEU A 34 -13.83 -17.03 -6.71
C LEU A 34 -12.72 -16.04 -7.02
N ARG A 35 -12.54 -15.00 -6.18
CA ARG A 35 -11.41 -14.07 -6.30
C ARG A 35 -10.10 -14.87 -6.23
N PRO A 36 -9.18 -14.67 -7.19
CA PRO A 36 -7.87 -15.32 -7.15
C PRO A 36 -7.14 -15.00 -5.84
N LYS A 37 -6.29 -15.91 -5.40
CA LYS A 37 -5.42 -15.67 -4.24
C LYS A 37 -4.15 -14.96 -4.70
N HIS A 38 -3.72 -13.94 -3.96
CA HIS A 38 -2.41 -13.35 -4.19
C HIS A 38 -1.30 -14.40 -4.05
N ILE A 39 -0.28 -14.26 -4.89
CA ILE A 39 0.89 -15.11 -4.86
C ILE A 39 1.61 -14.92 -3.52
N GLN A 40 1.77 -16.02 -2.79
CA GLN A 40 2.65 -16.12 -1.64
C GLN A 40 3.79 -17.07 -1.97
N LEU A 41 5.02 -16.68 -1.62
CA LEU A 41 6.22 -17.43 -1.97
C LEU A 41 6.78 -18.10 -0.71
N PRO A 42 6.99 -19.42 -0.72
CA PRO A 42 7.59 -20.09 0.42
C PRO A 42 9.02 -19.59 0.63
N PRO A 43 9.46 -19.42 1.89
CA PRO A 43 10.82 -18.97 2.19
C PRO A 43 11.84 -20.02 1.74
N ASP A 44 12.90 -19.57 1.07
CA ASP A 44 14.04 -20.42 0.73
C ASP A 44 14.99 -20.59 1.94
N ALA A 45 16.09 -21.32 1.74
CA ALA A 45 17.05 -21.60 2.82
C ALA A 45 17.61 -20.32 3.47
N ILE A 46 17.93 -19.30 2.65
CA ILE A 46 18.45 -18.02 3.13
C ILE A 46 17.36 -17.30 3.94
N THR A 47 16.14 -17.25 3.41
CA THR A 47 15.02 -16.59 4.07
C THR A 47 14.69 -17.23 5.40
N MET A 48 14.69 -18.57 5.49
CA MET A 48 14.47 -19.29 6.75
C MET A 48 15.56 -18.98 7.78
N GLU A 49 16.83 -18.95 7.38
CA GLU A 49 17.94 -18.57 8.27
C GLU A 49 17.76 -17.16 8.82
N ILE A 50 17.36 -16.21 7.97
CA ILE A 50 17.12 -14.81 8.38
C ILE A 50 15.89 -14.69 9.27
N VAL A 51 14.79 -15.40 8.99
CA VAL A 51 13.61 -15.42 9.86
C VAL A 51 13.98 -15.93 11.26
N ASP A 52 14.76 -17.01 11.35
CA ASP A 52 15.24 -17.53 12.63
C ASP A 52 16.16 -16.54 13.36
N LEU A 53 17.02 -15.83 12.63
CA LEU A 53 17.89 -14.81 13.20
C LEU A 53 17.10 -13.62 13.74
N VAL A 54 16.14 -13.11 12.96
CA VAL A 54 15.28 -11.99 13.36
C VAL A 54 14.46 -12.36 14.59
N GLY A 55 13.87 -13.56 14.61
CA GLY A 55 13.11 -14.04 15.77
C GLY A 55 13.93 -14.16 17.06
N LYS A 56 15.25 -14.36 16.96
CA LYS A 56 16.17 -14.41 18.12
C LYS A 56 16.63 -13.02 18.57
N LEU A 57 16.94 -12.13 17.62
CA LEU A 57 17.53 -10.83 17.93
C LEU A 57 16.50 -9.75 18.26
N PHE A 58 15.28 -9.89 17.72
CA PHE A 58 14.22 -8.89 17.78
C PHE A 58 12.92 -9.51 18.32
N SER A 59 13.01 -10.40 19.33
CA SER A 59 11.88 -11.16 19.86
C SER A 59 10.75 -10.30 20.45
N ASP A 60 11.08 -9.08 20.89
CA ASP A 60 10.13 -8.14 21.51
C ASP A 60 9.59 -7.11 20.49
N ASN A 61 10.00 -7.19 19.21
CA ASN A 61 9.49 -6.29 18.17
C ASN A 61 8.06 -6.64 17.79
N PHE A 62 7.34 -5.62 17.33
CA PHE A 62 5.96 -5.76 16.85
C PHE A 62 5.89 -6.65 15.60
N GLY A 63 4.82 -7.43 15.51
CA GLY A 63 4.50 -8.26 14.35
C GLY A 63 4.73 -9.75 14.56
N LYS A 64 4.46 -10.53 13.51
CA LYS A 64 4.57 -11.98 13.48
C LYS A 64 5.38 -12.43 12.28
N LEU A 65 6.28 -13.40 12.49
CA LEU A 65 7.12 -13.97 11.44
C LEU A 65 6.48 -15.19 10.78
N GLU A 66 5.44 -15.77 11.38
CA GLU A 66 4.75 -16.94 10.86
C GLU A 66 4.10 -16.65 9.51
N ASN A 67 4.21 -17.61 8.58
CA ASN A 67 3.70 -17.49 7.21
C ASN A 67 4.36 -16.37 6.38
N PHE A 68 5.65 -16.10 6.60
CA PHE A 68 6.44 -15.24 5.74
C PHE A 68 6.27 -15.64 4.26
N GLY A 69 5.80 -14.70 3.43
CA GLY A 69 5.38 -14.98 2.04
C GLY A 69 5.83 -13.95 1.00
N PHE A 70 6.73 -13.03 1.36
CA PHE A 70 7.20 -11.96 0.47
C PHE A 70 8.17 -12.48 -0.60
N ALA A 71 8.19 -11.80 -1.75
CA ALA A 71 9.25 -12.00 -2.73
C ALA A 71 10.58 -11.41 -2.25
N VAL A 72 11.59 -12.27 -2.12
CA VAL A 72 12.96 -11.89 -1.70
C VAL A 72 13.96 -11.83 -2.87
N THR A 73 13.47 -12.04 -4.11
CA THR A 73 14.25 -11.88 -5.33
C THR A 73 13.52 -11.02 -6.36
N ARG A 74 14.25 -10.37 -7.26
CA ARG A 74 13.65 -9.63 -8.39
C ARG A 74 12.80 -10.53 -9.28
N SER A 75 13.26 -11.75 -9.56
CA SER A 75 12.50 -12.72 -10.37
C SER A 75 11.15 -13.05 -9.75
N ASP A 76 11.08 -13.18 -8.44
CA ASP A 76 9.83 -13.47 -7.76
C ASP A 76 8.93 -12.24 -7.66
N ALA A 77 9.49 -11.05 -7.47
CA ALA A 77 8.73 -9.81 -7.52
C ALA A 77 8.06 -9.60 -8.90
N ILE A 78 8.71 -10.02 -9.98
CA ILE A 78 8.12 -10.03 -11.33
C ILE A 78 6.94 -11.01 -11.41
N LYS A 79 7.02 -12.19 -10.78
CA LYS A 79 5.87 -13.12 -10.72
C LYS A 79 4.68 -12.50 -10.00
N VAL A 80 4.92 -11.78 -8.90
CA VAL A 80 3.85 -11.06 -8.17
C VAL A 80 3.25 -9.96 -9.04
N LEU A 81 4.08 -9.21 -9.77
CA LEU A 81 3.63 -8.22 -10.76
C LEU A 81 2.74 -8.86 -11.82
N ASP A 82 3.18 -9.96 -12.43
CA ASP A 82 2.45 -10.64 -13.50
C ASP A 82 1.10 -11.18 -13.00
N GLY A 83 1.08 -11.79 -11.82
CA GLY A 83 -0.17 -12.23 -11.17
C GLY A 83 -1.12 -11.08 -10.86
N PHE A 84 -0.61 -9.93 -10.39
CA PHE A 84 -1.44 -8.73 -10.22
C PHE A 84 -2.09 -8.30 -11.55
N MET A 85 -1.29 -8.25 -12.62
CA MET A 85 -1.73 -7.76 -13.92
C MET A 85 -2.80 -8.66 -14.55
N SER A 86 -2.70 -9.98 -14.39
CA SER A 86 -3.69 -10.92 -14.93
C SER A 86 -4.96 -10.98 -14.10
N ASP A 87 -4.83 -11.01 -12.77
CA ASP A 87 -5.92 -11.48 -11.91
C ASP A 87 -6.68 -10.35 -11.21
N PHE A 88 -6.02 -9.22 -10.95
CA PHE A 88 -6.55 -8.18 -10.05
C PHE A 88 -6.63 -6.79 -10.68
N LEU A 89 -5.72 -6.44 -11.60
CA LEU A 89 -5.75 -5.15 -12.30
C LEU A 89 -7.12 -4.84 -12.95
N PRO A 90 -7.84 -5.78 -13.58
CA PRO A 90 -9.14 -5.48 -14.19
C PRO A 90 -10.17 -4.90 -13.19
N ASN A 91 -10.07 -5.33 -11.93
CA ASN A 91 -11.00 -4.97 -10.86
C ASN A 91 -10.38 -3.99 -9.83
N PHE A 92 -9.14 -3.54 -10.05
CA PHE A 92 -8.43 -2.64 -9.12
C PHE A 92 -9.24 -1.40 -8.78
N GLY A 93 -9.80 -0.74 -9.80
CA GLY A 93 -10.58 0.48 -9.62
C GLY A 93 -11.89 0.22 -8.89
N GLU A 94 -12.61 -0.85 -9.23
CA GLU A 94 -13.95 -1.11 -8.68
C GLU A 94 -13.97 -1.25 -7.16
N THR A 95 -12.96 -1.89 -6.57
CA THR A 95 -12.89 -2.16 -5.14
C THR A 95 -11.80 -1.33 -4.42
N GLN A 96 -11.39 -0.21 -4.99
CA GLN A 96 -10.21 0.55 -4.51
C GLN A 96 -10.36 1.05 -3.05
N ASP A 97 -11.58 1.47 -2.69
CA ASP A 97 -11.92 2.03 -1.38
C ASP A 97 -12.77 1.07 -0.51
N ALA A 98 -12.96 -0.18 -0.97
CA ALA A 98 -13.73 -1.16 -0.23
C ALA A 98 -12.90 -1.81 0.88
N MET A 99 -13.55 -2.32 1.93
CA MET A 99 -12.94 -3.12 3.00
C MET A 99 -13.83 -4.32 3.29
N LEU A 100 -13.22 -5.51 3.40
CA LEU A 100 -13.93 -6.74 3.76
C LEU A 100 -13.24 -7.42 4.93
N GLN A 101 -14.01 -7.82 5.94
CA GLN A 101 -13.49 -8.44 7.17
C GLN A 101 -12.67 -9.73 6.95
N TYR A 102 -12.91 -10.42 5.84
CA TYR A 102 -12.29 -11.71 5.53
C TYR A 102 -11.47 -11.68 4.24
N ASP A 103 -11.21 -10.48 3.69
CA ASP A 103 -10.34 -10.29 2.54
C ASP A 103 -9.45 -9.05 2.77
N PRO A 104 -8.25 -9.24 3.32
CA PRO A 104 -7.33 -8.14 3.62
C PRO A 104 -6.62 -7.61 2.37
N TRP A 105 -6.78 -8.25 1.20
CA TRP A 105 -6.01 -7.95 0.00
C TRP A 105 -6.85 -7.30 -1.09
N LEU A 106 -8.12 -7.71 -1.23
CA LEU A 106 -9.03 -7.32 -2.31
C LEU A 106 -8.33 -7.39 -3.68
N ASN A 107 -8.35 -6.31 -4.45
CA ASN A 107 -7.70 -6.23 -5.77
C ASN A 107 -6.44 -5.37 -5.74
N HIS A 108 -5.81 -5.19 -4.57
CA HIS A 108 -4.57 -4.42 -4.47
C HIS A 108 -3.37 -5.21 -5.00
N SER A 109 -2.33 -4.49 -5.43
CA SER A 109 -1.19 -5.11 -6.11
C SER A 109 -0.17 -5.77 -5.18
N LEU A 110 -0.10 -5.33 -3.93
CA LEU A 110 0.94 -5.75 -2.97
C LEU A 110 2.38 -5.54 -3.50
N LEU A 111 2.58 -4.54 -4.38
CA LEU A 111 3.89 -4.28 -5.01
C LEU A 111 4.72 -3.20 -4.32
N SER A 112 4.17 -2.49 -3.32
CA SER A 112 4.84 -1.37 -2.64
C SER A 112 6.18 -1.78 -2.05
N PHE A 113 6.24 -2.95 -1.39
CA PHE A 113 7.47 -3.53 -0.84
C PHE A 113 8.57 -3.60 -1.91
N TYR A 114 8.25 -4.19 -3.06
CA TYR A 114 9.22 -4.50 -4.11
C TYR A 114 9.62 -3.27 -4.93
N ILE A 115 8.69 -2.32 -5.10
CA ILE A 115 8.97 -1.04 -5.76
C ILE A 115 9.91 -0.20 -4.88
N ASN A 116 9.68 -0.18 -3.56
CA ASN A 116 10.42 0.69 -2.64
C ASN A 116 11.85 0.19 -2.37
N ILE A 117 12.10 -1.12 -2.45
CA ILE A 117 13.46 -1.69 -2.36
C ILE A 117 14.18 -1.82 -3.71
N GLY A 118 13.53 -1.44 -4.82
CA GLY A 118 14.14 -1.44 -6.15
C GLY A 118 14.12 -2.79 -6.89
N PHE A 119 13.45 -3.81 -6.36
CA PHE A 119 13.20 -5.05 -7.10
C PHE A 119 12.33 -4.82 -8.33
N LEU A 120 11.35 -3.91 -8.22
CA LEU A 120 10.53 -3.45 -9.34
C LEU A 120 10.76 -1.97 -9.62
N ASN A 121 10.81 -1.61 -10.89
CA ASN A 121 10.86 -0.21 -11.31
C ASN A 121 9.43 0.31 -11.52
N GLY A 122 9.07 1.41 -10.84
CA GLY A 122 7.71 1.97 -10.91
C GLY A 122 7.25 2.33 -12.33
N ILE A 123 8.15 2.80 -13.22
CA ILE A 123 7.80 3.09 -14.62
C ILE A 123 7.56 1.81 -15.41
N GLU A 124 8.34 0.74 -15.18
CA GLU A 124 8.12 -0.56 -15.82
C GLU A 124 6.76 -1.13 -15.41
N VAL A 125 6.43 -1.07 -14.11
CA VAL A 125 5.12 -1.47 -13.59
C VAL A 125 3.97 -0.72 -14.26
N CYS A 126 4.08 0.61 -14.39
CA CYS A 126 3.06 1.40 -15.09
C CYS A 126 2.94 1.07 -16.58
N ARG A 127 4.05 0.76 -17.26
CA ARG A 127 4.03 0.36 -18.67
C ARG A 127 3.37 -1.00 -18.87
N THR A 128 3.56 -1.93 -17.93
CA THR A 128 2.86 -3.22 -17.96
C THR A 128 1.35 -3.03 -17.80
N ALA A 129 0.90 -2.17 -16.88
CA ALA A 129 -0.53 -1.84 -16.75
C ALA A 129 -1.09 -1.16 -18.01
N GLU A 130 -0.36 -0.20 -18.59
CA GLU A 130 -0.78 0.44 -19.85
C GLU A 130 -0.90 -0.58 -21.00
N ARG A 131 0.00 -1.56 -21.07
CA ARG A 131 -0.08 -2.65 -22.05
C ARG A 131 -1.36 -3.46 -21.89
N ALA A 132 -1.70 -3.86 -20.67
CA ALA A 132 -2.94 -4.60 -20.38
C ALA A 132 -4.19 -3.82 -20.83
N TYR A 133 -4.21 -2.49 -20.66
CA TYR A 133 -5.28 -1.66 -21.23
C TYR A 133 -5.32 -1.70 -22.75
N ARG A 134 -4.17 -1.54 -23.42
CA ARG A 134 -4.09 -1.51 -24.90
C ARG A 134 -4.45 -2.86 -25.52
N GLU A 135 -4.22 -3.95 -24.82
CA GLU A 135 -4.59 -5.32 -25.21
C GLU A 135 -6.04 -5.67 -24.85
N GLY A 136 -6.75 -4.79 -24.16
CA GLY A 136 -8.16 -4.97 -23.79
C GLY A 136 -8.39 -5.85 -22.56
N SER A 137 -7.35 -6.16 -21.80
CA SER A 137 -7.42 -7.02 -20.61
C SER A 137 -7.91 -6.29 -19.35
N ALA A 138 -7.82 -4.96 -19.30
CA ALA A 138 -8.26 -4.17 -18.16
C ALA A 138 -8.93 -2.85 -18.60
N PRO A 139 -9.96 -2.38 -17.88
CA PRO A 139 -10.66 -1.15 -18.22
C PRO A 139 -9.81 0.09 -17.89
N LEU A 140 -10.11 1.20 -18.58
CA LEU A 140 -9.33 2.43 -18.47
C LEU A 140 -9.32 3.01 -17.05
N ASN A 141 -10.44 2.95 -16.32
CA ASN A 141 -10.55 3.50 -14.96
C ASN A 141 -9.62 2.76 -13.97
N ALA A 142 -9.51 1.44 -14.10
CA ALA A 142 -8.63 0.64 -13.27
C ALA A 142 -7.16 0.90 -13.58
N VAL A 143 -6.80 0.93 -14.87
CA VAL A 143 -5.41 1.16 -15.30
C VAL A 143 -4.95 2.60 -15.02
N GLU A 144 -5.79 3.59 -15.29
CA GLU A 144 -5.51 4.99 -14.94
C GLU A 144 -5.40 5.16 -13.43
N GLY A 145 -6.35 4.61 -12.67
CA GLY A 145 -6.34 4.64 -11.20
C GLY A 145 -5.07 4.05 -10.62
N PHE A 146 -4.63 2.89 -11.10
CA PHE A 146 -3.40 2.23 -10.67
C PHE A 146 -2.15 3.05 -11.01
N ILE A 147 -2.02 3.50 -12.27
CA ILE A 147 -0.88 4.33 -12.70
C ILE A 147 -0.82 5.63 -11.90
N ARG A 148 -1.96 6.26 -11.59
CA ARG A 148 -2.06 7.49 -10.80
C ARG A 148 -1.51 7.33 -9.39
N GLN A 149 -1.64 6.16 -8.76
CA GLN A 149 -1.04 5.93 -7.45
C GLN A 149 0.50 5.96 -7.51
N ILE A 150 1.08 5.51 -8.62
CA ILE A 150 2.54 5.39 -8.78
C ILE A 150 3.15 6.69 -9.29
N ILE A 151 2.81 7.12 -10.51
CA ILE A 151 3.44 8.32 -11.11
C ILE A 151 2.82 9.63 -10.61
N GLY A 152 1.70 9.55 -9.90
CA GLY A 152 1.05 10.66 -9.22
C GLY A 152 1.49 10.68 -7.76
N TRP A 153 0.80 9.92 -6.90
CA TRP A 153 0.99 9.99 -5.45
C TRP A 153 2.38 9.62 -4.97
N ARG A 154 2.93 8.45 -5.34
CA ARG A 154 4.25 8.03 -4.87
C ARG A 154 5.36 9.01 -5.26
N GLU A 155 5.35 9.50 -6.50
CA GLU A 155 6.30 10.54 -6.94
C GLU A 155 6.06 11.89 -6.28
N TYR A 156 4.79 12.25 -6.02
CA TYR A 156 4.42 13.48 -5.32
C TYR A 156 4.90 13.48 -3.87
N MET A 157 4.62 12.42 -3.11
CA MET A 157 5.06 12.29 -1.71
C MET A 157 6.58 12.38 -1.60
N ARG A 158 7.31 11.72 -2.49
CA ARG A 158 8.77 11.86 -2.55
C ARG A 158 9.21 13.30 -2.76
N GLY A 159 8.54 14.03 -3.65
CA GLY A 159 8.81 15.44 -3.89
C GLY A 159 8.54 16.30 -2.66
N ILE A 160 7.41 16.06 -1.97
CA ILE A 160 7.04 16.78 -0.74
C ILE A 160 8.05 16.54 0.37
N TYR A 161 8.43 15.29 0.63
CA TYR A 161 9.39 14.95 1.68
C TYR A 161 10.69 15.78 1.58
N TRP A 162 11.31 15.81 0.39
CA TRP A 162 12.54 16.57 0.20
C TRP A 162 12.35 18.08 0.17
N LEU A 163 11.18 18.55 -0.29
CA LEU A 163 10.87 19.98 -0.33
C LEU A 163 10.59 20.55 1.06
N ALA A 164 9.92 19.78 1.92
CA ALA A 164 9.50 20.19 3.25
C ALA A 164 10.67 20.20 4.25
N GLY A 165 11.70 19.39 4.00
CA GLY A 165 12.91 19.35 4.82
C GLY A 165 12.74 18.55 6.12
N PRO A 166 13.81 18.47 6.93
CA PRO A 166 13.85 17.57 8.10
C PRO A 166 12.85 17.93 9.19
N ASP A 167 12.49 19.22 9.33
CA ASP A 167 11.56 19.68 10.36
C ASP A 167 10.10 19.39 10.01
N TYR A 168 9.80 18.79 8.84
CA TYR A 168 8.42 18.46 8.47
C TYR A 168 7.76 17.50 9.47
N VAL A 169 8.54 16.60 10.08
CA VAL A 169 8.09 15.68 11.14
C VAL A 169 7.63 16.41 12.41
N GLU A 170 7.99 17.68 12.59
CA GLU A 170 7.59 18.51 13.72
C GLU A 170 6.22 19.17 13.51
N SER A 171 5.59 18.98 12.34
CA SER A 171 4.31 19.61 12.01
C SER A 171 3.18 19.12 12.91
N ASN A 172 2.52 20.05 13.59
CA ASN A 172 1.37 19.75 14.45
C ASN A 172 0.37 20.90 14.41
N PHE A 173 -0.25 21.09 13.24
CA PHE A 173 -1.15 22.22 12.98
C PHE A 173 -2.34 22.30 13.96
N ILE A 174 -2.89 21.14 14.35
CA ILE A 174 -4.08 21.04 15.23
C ILE A 174 -3.69 21.13 16.72
N GLY A 175 -2.40 20.95 17.06
CA GLY A 175 -1.92 20.99 18.44
C GLY A 175 -2.27 19.73 19.24
N ASN A 176 -2.29 18.56 18.57
CA ASN A 176 -2.57 17.28 19.18
C ASN A 176 -1.43 16.81 20.10
N THR A 177 -1.75 16.21 21.25
CA THR A 177 -0.74 15.82 22.26
C THR A 177 -1.01 14.47 22.92
N LEU A 178 -2.09 13.76 22.58
CA LEU A 178 -2.39 12.50 23.24
C LEU A 178 -1.44 11.39 22.78
N ALA A 179 -1.14 10.46 23.69
CA ALA A 179 -0.31 9.30 23.40
C ALA A 179 -1.04 8.28 22.54
N LEU A 180 -0.31 7.58 21.68
CA LEU A 180 -0.84 6.50 20.87
C LEU A 180 -1.45 5.41 21.76
N PRO A 181 -2.72 5.03 21.56
CA PRO A 181 -3.36 4.02 22.39
C PRO A 181 -2.66 2.66 22.28
N ALA A 182 -2.53 1.95 23.40
CA ALA A 182 -1.82 0.67 23.46
C ALA A 182 -2.37 -0.39 22.49
N PHE A 183 -3.66 -0.32 22.12
CA PHE A 183 -4.26 -1.25 21.18
C PHE A 183 -3.68 -1.16 19.75
N TYR A 184 -2.99 -0.07 19.38
CA TYR A 184 -2.23 -0.01 18.11
C TYR A 184 -1.11 -1.05 18.06
N TRP A 185 -0.59 -1.45 19.22
CA TRP A 185 0.47 -2.45 19.36
C TRP A 185 -0.05 -3.86 19.64
N SER A 186 -1.23 -4.00 20.26
CA SER A 186 -1.79 -5.32 20.62
C SER A 186 -2.94 -5.81 19.74
N GLY A 187 -3.67 -4.91 19.08
CA GLY A 187 -4.94 -5.20 18.39
C GLY A 187 -6.14 -5.43 19.33
N GLU A 188 -5.94 -5.28 20.65
CA GLU A 188 -6.95 -5.53 21.67
C GLU A 188 -7.88 -4.32 21.85
N THR A 189 -8.97 -4.31 21.09
CA THR A 189 -10.01 -3.28 21.19
C THR A 189 -11.36 -3.85 20.76
N GLU A 190 -12.46 -3.36 21.33
CA GLU A 190 -13.82 -3.73 20.94
C GLU A 190 -14.24 -3.10 19.60
N MET A 191 -13.49 -2.10 19.13
CA MET A 191 -13.72 -1.46 17.84
C MET A 191 -13.31 -2.42 16.71
N ASN A 192 -14.26 -3.20 16.19
CA ASN A 192 -14.00 -4.27 15.23
C ASN A 192 -13.16 -3.83 14.01
N CYS A 193 -13.39 -2.64 13.46
CA CYS A 193 -12.59 -2.13 12.33
C CYS A 193 -11.11 -1.96 12.69
N LEU A 194 -10.79 -1.34 13.83
CA LEU A 194 -9.42 -1.16 14.33
C LEU A 194 -8.80 -2.51 14.70
N SER A 195 -9.53 -3.35 15.44
CA SER A 195 -9.05 -4.68 15.81
C SER A 195 -8.67 -5.49 14.57
N LYS A 196 -9.46 -5.43 13.48
CA LYS A 196 -9.16 -6.12 12.22
C LYS A 196 -7.92 -5.57 11.52
N VAL A 197 -7.88 -4.27 11.25
CA VAL A 197 -6.75 -3.65 10.54
C VAL A 197 -5.44 -3.81 11.30
N ILE A 198 -5.46 -3.66 12.63
CA ILE A 198 -4.26 -3.82 13.47
C ILE A 198 -3.86 -5.30 13.52
N THR A 199 -4.80 -6.24 13.64
CA THR A 199 -4.47 -7.69 13.60
C THR A 199 -3.90 -8.11 12.25
N GLU A 200 -4.40 -7.56 11.14
CA GLU A 200 -3.83 -7.78 9.80
C GLU A 200 -2.43 -7.19 9.71
N THR A 201 -2.22 -5.99 10.24
CA THR A 201 -0.91 -5.34 10.31
C THR A 201 0.08 -6.20 11.12
N ILE A 202 -0.31 -6.72 12.29
CA ILE A 202 0.50 -7.65 13.10
C ILE A 202 0.90 -8.90 12.30
N LYS A 203 -0.02 -9.48 11.54
CA LYS A 203 0.19 -10.77 10.85
C LYS A 203 0.91 -10.64 9.52
N HIS A 204 0.75 -9.51 8.83
CA HIS A 204 1.11 -9.39 7.42
C HIS A 204 2.06 -8.23 7.14
N ALA A 205 2.33 -7.37 8.14
CA ALA A 205 3.04 -6.10 7.95
C ALA A 205 2.45 -5.28 6.78
N TYR A 206 1.13 -5.39 6.59
CA TYR A 206 0.38 -4.80 5.49
C TYR A 206 -1.05 -4.48 5.91
N ALA A 207 -1.50 -3.30 5.48
CA ALA A 207 -2.87 -2.89 5.33
C ALA A 207 -2.98 -2.11 4.02
N HIS A 208 -4.10 -2.20 3.31
CA HIS A 208 -4.29 -1.46 2.08
C HIS A 208 -4.65 0.02 2.35
N HIS A 209 -4.58 0.86 1.31
CA HIS A 209 -4.57 2.32 1.48
C HIS A 209 -5.74 2.88 2.30
N ILE A 210 -6.98 2.46 2.00
CA ILE A 210 -8.15 2.99 2.70
C ILE A 210 -8.23 2.51 4.16
N GLN A 211 -7.65 1.36 4.51
CA GLN A 211 -7.52 0.93 5.91
C GLN A 211 -6.56 1.85 6.67
N ARG A 212 -5.39 2.13 6.07
CA ARG A 212 -4.41 3.07 6.63
C ARG A 212 -5.02 4.44 6.85
N LEU A 213 -5.68 4.99 5.84
CA LEU A 213 -6.23 6.34 5.88
C LEU A 213 -7.49 6.44 6.75
N MET A 214 -8.51 5.61 6.49
CA MET A 214 -9.86 5.83 7.04
C MET A 214 -10.14 5.07 8.34
N ILE A 215 -9.28 4.14 8.74
CA ILE A 215 -9.43 3.39 10.00
C ILE A 215 -8.41 3.83 11.02
N THR A 216 -7.12 3.52 10.82
CA THR A 216 -6.09 3.77 11.82
C THR A 216 -5.67 5.24 11.88
N ASP A 217 -5.51 5.92 10.75
CA ASP A 217 -5.13 7.34 10.76
C ASP A 217 -6.31 8.24 11.14
N ASN A 218 -7.48 8.03 10.52
CA ASN A 218 -8.70 8.75 10.88
C ASN A 218 -9.05 8.64 12.38
N PHE A 219 -8.90 7.46 13.01
CA PHE A 219 -9.07 7.36 14.46
C PHE A 219 -8.06 8.24 15.20
N ALA A 220 -6.79 8.21 14.81
CA ALA A 220 -5.75 8.97 15.48
C ALA A 220 -5.95 10.48 15.37
N LEU A 221 -6.36 10.95 14.19
CA LEU A 221 -6.75 12.33 13.94
C LEU A 221 -7.90 12.74 14.87
N LEU A 222 -8.97 11.94 14.92
CA LEU A 222 -10.15 12.22 15.74
C LEU A 222 -9.87 12.16 17.24
N ALA A 223 -8.99 11.26 17.67
CA ALA A 223 -8.60 11.11 19.06
C ALA A 223 -7.61 12.19 19.52
N GLY A 224 -7.03 12.99 18.61
CA GLY A 224 -6.07 14.02 18.96
C GLY A 224 -4.69 13.46 19.33
N ILE A 225 -4.27 12.39 18.65
CA ILE A 225 -2.96 11.75 18.87
C ILE A 225 -1.85 12.64 18.33
N ASP A 226 -0.74 12.73 19.07
CA ASP A 226 0.49 13.37 18.63
C ASP A 226 0.94 12.80 17.27
N PRO A 227 1.03 13.63 16.20
CA PRO A 227 1.38 13.17 14.86
C PRO A 227 2.71 12.42 14.80
N LYS A 228 3.66 12.73 15.68
CA LYS A 228 4.94 12.00 15.73
C LYS A 228 4.76 10.55 16.13
N GLN A 229 3.87 10.27 17.07
CA GLN A 229 3.63 8.89 17.52
C GLN A 229 2.94 8.07 16.44
N ILE A 230 2.09 8.70 15.63
CA ILE A 230 1.50 8.07 14.45
C ILE A 230 2.56 7.81 13.39
N HIS A 231 3.38 8.81 13.07
CA HIS A 231 4.52 8.65 12.17
C HIS A 231 5.41 7.47 12.56
N HIS A 232 5.81 7.37 13.83
CA HIS A 232 6.61 6.25 14.33
C HIS A 232 5.91 4.91 14.12
N TRP A 233 4.62 4.80 14.45
CA TRP A 233 3.88 3.56 14.25
C TRP A 233 3.80 3.17 12.77
N TYR A 234 3.41 4.08 11.87
CA TYR A 234 3.34 3.81 10.44
C TYR A 234 4.69 3.42 9.83
N LEU A 235 5.77 4.05 10.29
CA LEU A 235 7.13 3.75 9.86
C LEU A 235 7.62 2.37 10.34
N GLU A 236 7.18 1.91 11.51
CA GLU A 236 7.60 0.65 12.11
C GLU A 236 6.81 -0.57 11.61
N VAL A 237 5.49 -0.44 11.41
CA VAL A 237 4.61 -1.61 11.29
C VAL A 237 4.37 -2.11 9.86
N TYR A 238 4.66 -1.31 8.83
CA TYR A 238 4.44 -1.68 7.44
C TYR A 238 5.75 -1.98 6.71
N ALA A 239 5.81 -3.15 6.07
CA ALA A 239 7.02 -3.61 5.37
C ALA A 239 7.39 -2.78 4.12
N ASP A 240 6.53 -1.85 3.70
CA ASP A 240 6.77 -0.91 2.60
C ASP A 240 7.15 0.50 3.06
N ALA A 241 7.28 0.72 4.37
CA ALA A 241 7.50 2.02 4.96
C ALA A 241 8.97 2.45 4.89
N TYR A 242 9.15 3.66 4.37
CA TYR A 242 10.37 4.44 4.42
C TYR A 242 9.94 5.90 4.62
N GLU A 243 10.70 6.68 5.39
CA GLU A 243 10.28 8.04 5.77
C GLU A 243 9.88 8.91 4.57
N TRP A 244 10.58 8.79 3.43
CA TRP A 244 10.28 9.58 2.23
C TRP A 244 8.90 9.34 1.61
N VAL A 245 8.30 8.16 1.85
CA VAL A 245 6.96 7.82 1.36
C VAL A 245 5.94 7.83 2.49
N GLU A 246 6.34 7.48 3.70
CA GLU A 246 5.45 7.36 4.85
C GLU A 246 5.13 8.73 5.46
N LEU A 247 6.15 9.56 5.75
CA LEU A 247 5.96 10.82 6.47
C LEU A 247 4.99 11.78 5.77
N PRO A 248 5.04 12.02 4.43
CA PRO A 248 4.07 12.87 3.74
C PRO A 248 2.68 12.26 3.55
N ASN A 249 2.51 10.96 3.84
CA ASN A 249 1.17 10.37 3.90
C ASN A 249 0.54 10.54 5.29
N VAL A 250 1.36 10.61 6.35
CA VAL A 250 0.90 10.73 7.74
C VAL A 250 0.74 12.18 8.20
N ILE A 251 1.68 13.06 7.84
CA ILE A 251 1.69 14.48 8.22
C ILE A 251 1.04 15.33 7.14
#